data_AF-A0A1D2X6U5-F1
#
_entry.id   AF-A0A1D2X6U5-F1
#
_cell.length_a   1.000
_cell.length_b   1.000
_cell.length_c   1.000
_cell.angle_alpha   90.00
_cell.angle_beta   90.00
_cell.angle_gamma   90.00
#
_symmetry.space_group_name_H-M   'P 1'
#
loop_
_entity.id
_entity.type
_entity.pdbx_description
1 polymer ?
#
loop_
_entity_poly.entity_id
_entity_poly.type
_entity_poly.pdbx_seq_one_letter_code
_entity_poly.pdbx_strand_id
1 'polypeptide(L)'
;MNDFLTKAESVLEQEAEKYTPKGSTVRAVVHQWLNAIAYEKTLFGEKSGVVRDHIIAKLTTRELFDSVDVLKKQLHDKVELKPKHSPKFTFIDLFAGIGGFRLALQEHGGVGVFSSEWDKSVHNTFLTLYWC
;
A
#
# COMPACT_ATOMS: atom_id res chain seq x y z
N MET A 1 -9.31 -0.27 -10.42
CA MET A 1 -9.08 0.32 -9.08
C MET A 1 -10.08 -0.30 -8.10
N ASN A 2 -9.66 -0.66 -6.88
CA ASN A 2 -10.54 -1.21 -5.86
C ASN A 2 -11.43 -0.09 -5.28
N ASP A 3 -12.75 -0.29 -5.20
CA ASP A 3 -13.71 0.71 -4.67
C ASP A 3 -13.34 1.13 -3.24
N PHE A 4 -12.81 0.19 -2.46
CA PHE A 4 -12.28 0.47 -1.12
C PHE A 4 -11.10 1.47 -1.14
N LEU A 5 -10.13 1.28 -2.05
CA LEU A 5 -8.94 2.14 -2.12
C LEU A 5 -9.31 3.56 -2.53
N THR A 6 -10.18 3.73 -3.53
CA THR A 6 -10.64 5.06 -3.96
C THR A 6 -11.32 5.81 -2.81
N LYS A 7 -12.13 5.11 -2.00
CA LYS A 7 -12.78 5.72 -0.82
C LYS A 7 -11.77 6.05 0.27
N ALA A 8 -10.82 5.16 0.56
CA ALA A 8 -9.78 5.41 1.54
C ALA A 8 -8.88 6.60 1.14
N GLU A 9 -8.52 6.72 -0.14
CA GLU A 9 -7.81 7.86 -0.71
C GLU A 9 -8.58 9.16 -0.45
N SER A 10 -9.88 9.21 -0.77
CA SER A 10 -10.71 10.40 -0.54
C SER A 10 -10.86 10.77 0.95
N VAL A 11 -10.94 9.78 1.84
CA VAL A 11 -11.12 10.02 3.28
C VAL A 11 -9.84 10.54 3.94
N LEU A 12 -8.68 10.11 3.45
CA LEU A 12 -7.37 10.42 4.06
C LEU A 12 -6.58 11.49 3.30
N GLU A 13 -7.10 12.00 2.18
CA GLU A 13 -6.41 12.95 1.30
C GLU A 13 -5.85 14.16 2.06
N GLN A 14 -6.69 14.83 2.86
CA GLN A 14 -6.31 16.04 3.59
C GLN A 14 -5.23 15.79 4.65
N GLU A 15 -5.22 14.60 5.27
CA GLU A 15 -4.17 14.22 6.22
C GLU A 15 -2.90 13.83 5.48
N ALA A 16 -3.00 12.99 4.46
CA ALA A 16 -1.87 12.46 3.72
C ALA A 16 -1.12 13.54 2.95
N GLU A 17 -1.80 14.58 2.45
CA GLU A 17 -1.18 15.70 1.75
C GLU A 17 -0.13 16.42 2.63
N LYS A 18 -0.37 16.55 3.93
CA LYS A 18 0.56 17.18 4.89
C LYS A 18 1.89 16.43 5.04
N TYR A 19 1.87 15.12 4.80
CA TYR A 19 3.02 14.25 4.97
C TYR A 19 3.63 13.82 3.63
N THR A 20 3.01 14.16 2.50
CA THR A 20 3.48 13.75 1.18
C THR A 20 4.74 14.52 0.77
N PRO A 21 5.88 13.85 0.57
CA PRO A 21 7.11 14.52 0.16
C PRO A 21 7.03 14.95 -1.32
N LYS A 22 7.80 15.99 -1.67
CA LYS A 22 7.93 16.44 -3.07
C LYS A 22 8.40 15.29 -3.96
N GLY A 23 7.70 15.05 -5.06
CA GLY A 23 7.98 13.96 -5.99
C GLY A 23 7.26 12.64 -5.70
N SER A 24 6.49 12.57 -4.61
CA SER A 24 5.58 11.45 -4.32
C SER A 24 4.11 11.85 -4.54
N THR A 25 3.20 10.89 -4.39
CA THR A 25 1.75 11.09 -4.50
C THR A 25 1.06 10.90 -3.16
N VAL A 26 -0.01 11.66 -2.92
CA VAL A 26 -0.86 11.53 -1.72
C VAL A 26 -1.36 10.08 -1.57
N ARG A 27 -1.76 9.50 -2.70
CA ARG A 27 -2.15 8.10 -2.81
C ARG A 27 -1.11 7.12 -2.26
N ALA A 28 0.18 7.31 -2.57
CA ALA A 28 1.24 6.43 -2.08
C ALA A 28 1.34 6.45 -0.54
N VAL A 29 1.16 7.63 0.08
CA VAL A 29 1.13 7.76 1.54
C VAL A 29 -0.09 7.05 2.12
N VAL A 30 -1.28 7.23 1.53
CA VAL A 30 -2.51 6.54 1.97
C VAL A 30 -2.35 5.03 1.89
N HIS A 31 -1.84 4.51 0.77
CA HIS A 31 -1.59 3.09 0.58
C HIS A 31 -0.59 2.53 1.60
N GLN A 32 0.50 3.26 1.86
CA GLN A 32 1.48 2.89 2.87
C GLN A 32 0.82 2.80 4.26
N TRP A 33 -0.03 3.76 4.63
CA TRP A 33 -0.75 3.75 5.90
C TRP A 33 -1.67 2.55 6.02
N LEU A 34 -2.47 2.25 5.00
CA LEU A 34 -3.36 1.08 4.99
C LEU A 34 -2.57 -0.23 5.16
N ASN A 35 -1.44 -0.36 4.46
CA ASN A 35 -0.57 -1.52 4.56
C ASN A 35 0.07 -1.62 5.96
N ALA A 36 0.54 -0.51 6.50
CA ALA A 36 1.13 -0.43 7.82
C ALA A 36 0.12 -0.73 8.94
N ILE A 37 -1.15 -0.37 8.77
CA ILE A 37 -2.22 -0.78 9.69
C ILE A 37 -2.47 -2.28 9.57
N ALA A 38 -2.61 -2.80 8.34
CA ALA A 38 -2.89 -4.21 8.09
C ALA A 38 -1.82 -5.16 8.67
N TYR A 39 -0.55 -4.77 8.64
CA TYR A 39 0.57 -5.61 9.09
C TYR A 39 1.26 -5.14 10.36
N GLU A 40 0.60 -4.26 11.13
CA GLU A 40 1.12 -3.73 12.39
C GLU A 40 2.55 -3.14 12.24
N LYS A 41 2.78 -2.43 11.11
CA LYS A 41 4.03 -1.71 10.82
C LYS A 41 3.89 -0.23 11.12
N THR A 42 5.02 0.47 11.25
CA THR A 42 5.09 1.91 11.49
C THR A 42 4.44 2.71 10.35
N LEU A 43 3.66 3.74 10.69
CA LEU A 43 3.10 4.65 9.71
C LEU A 43 4.17 5.58 9.15
N PHE A 44 4.11 5.86 7.85
CA PHE A 44 4.93 6.90 7.27
C PHE A 44 4.56 8.25 7.90
N GLY A 45 5.55 8.98 8.42
CA GLY A 45 5.32 10.25 9.13
C GLY A 45 4.95 10.11 10.61
N GLU A 46 5.00 8.92 11.21
CA GLU A 46 4.70 8.72 12.66
C GLU A 46 5.63 9.55 13.54
N LYS A 47 6.92 9.63 13.20
CA LYS A 47 7.90 10.51 13.87
C LYS A 47 7.66 12.01 13.63
N SER A 48 6.91 12.34 12.58
CA SER A 48 6.59 13.71 12.18
C SER A 48 5.21 14.17 12.70
N GLY A 49 4.50 13.33 13.46
CA GLY A 49 3.22 13.67 14.09
C GLY A 49 1.99 12.92 13.57
N VAL A 50 2.15 11.93 12.67
CA VAL A 50 1.04 11.06 12.28
C VAL A 50 0.63 10.17 13.46
N VAL A 51 -0.63 10.23 13.87
CA VAL A 51 -1.18 9.42 14.96
C VAL A 51 -2.01 8.27 14.39
N ARG A 52 -1.61 7.02 14.68
CA ARG A 52 -2.29 5.82 14.18
C ARG A 52 -3.77 5.78 14.51
N ASP A 53 -4.12 6.02 15.76
CA ASP A 53 -5.51 5.94 16.24
C ASP A 53 -6.40 6.96 15.51
N HIS A 54 -5.84 8.12 15.14
CA HIS A 54 -6.55 9.12 14.36
C HIS A 54 -6.86 8.64 12.94
N ILE A 55 -5.90 7.99 12.28
CA ILE A 55 -6.10 7.42 10.93
C ILE A 55 -7.13 6.29 10.98
N ILE A 56 -7.01 5.39 11.95
CA ILE A 56 -7.96 4.28 12.13
C ILE A 56 -9.36 4.84 12.41
N ALA A 57 -9.50 5.81 13.33
CA ALA A 57 -10.78 6.43 13.65
C ALA A 57 -11.45 7.07 12.44
N LYS A 58 -10.71 7.75 11.57
CA LYS A 58 -11.24 8.31 10.31
C LYS A 58 -11.77 7.24 9.36
N LEU A 59 -11.06 6.12 9.25
CA LEU A 59 -11.47 5.02 8.39
C LEU A 59 -12.70 4.29 8.97
N THR A 60 -12.73 4.03 10.27
CA THR A 60 -13.86 3.33 10.93
C THR A 60 -15.11 4.21 11.05
N THR A 61 -14.97 5.53 11.25
CA THR A 61 -16.11 6.49 11.24
C THR A 61 -16.86 6.49 9.91
N ARG A 62 -16.17 6.11 8.81
CA ARG A 62 -16.74 6.01 7.47
C ARG A 62 -17.12 4.57 7.11
N GLU A 63 -17.14 3.66 8.10
CA GLU A 63 -17.49 2.25 7.93
C GLU A 63 -16.69 1.55 6.82
N LEU A 64 -15.41 1.94 6.66
CA LEU A 64 -14.55 1.39 5.61
C LEU A 64 -14.07 -0.04 5.92
N PHE A 65 -13.76 -0.33 7.19
CA PHE A 65 -13.44 -1.66 7.68
C PHE A 65 -13.73 -1.78 9.19
N ASP A 66 -14.09 -2.98 9.65
CA ASP A 66 -14.43 -3.26 11.06
C ASP A 66 -13.34 -4.04 11.80
N SER A 67 -12.44 -4.71 11.07
CA SER A 67 -11.32 -5.46 11.64
C SER A 67 -10.11 -5.45 10.73
N VAL A 68 -8.93 -5.71 11.32
CA VAL A 68 -7.67 -5.84 10.57
C VAL A 68 -7.74 -6.98 9.54
N ASP A 69 -8.49 -8.05 9.81
CA ASP A 69 -8.67 -9.15 8.88
C ASP A 69 -9.52 -8.76 7.68
N VAL A 70 -10.59 -7.97 7.91
CA VAL A 70 -11.39 -7.38 6.82
C VAL A 70 -10.54 -6.42 5.99
N LEU A 71 -9.73 -5.58 6.65
CA LEU A 71 -8.80 -4.69 5.96
C LEU A 71 -7.84 -5.49 5.08
N LYS A 72 -7.13 -6.49 5.63
CA LYS A 72 -6.23 -7.37 4.85
C LYS A 72 -6.96 -7.98 3.65
N LYS A 73 -8.17 -8.51 3.85
CA LYS A 73 -8.96 -9.07 2.75
C LYS A 73 -9.27 -8.03 1.68
N GLN A 74 -9.73 -6.84 2.06
CA GLN A 74 -10.03 -5.75 1.13
C GLN A 74 -8.79 -5.27 0.39
N LEU A 75 -7.62 -5.23 1.02
CA LEU A 75 -6.36 -4.92 0.33
C LEU A 75 -6.03 -6.03 -0.69
N HIS A 76 -6.06 -7.30 -0.30
CA HIS A 76 -5.60 -8.40 -1.17
C HIS A 76 -6.63 -8.93 -2.18
N ASP A 77 -7.88 -8.46 -2.15
CA ASP A 77 -8.98 -9.05 -2.94
C ASP A 77 -8.79 -8.91 -4.47
N LYS A 78 -8.03 -7.90 -4.92
CA LYS A 78 -7.78 -7.64 -6.36
C LYS A 78 -6.31 -7.72 -6.79
N VAL A 79 -5.42 -8.16 -5.90
CA VAL A 79 -4.01 -8.38 -6.27
C VAL A 79 -3.89 -9.79 -6.84
N GLU A 80 -3.56 -9.90 -8.13
CA GLU A 80 -3.38 -11.21 -8.78
C GLU A 80 -2.24 -12.01 -8.12
N LEU A 81 -1.21 -11.32 -7.63
CA LEU A 81 -0.04 -11.93 -7.01
C LEU A 81 -0.08 -11.77 -5.49
N LYS A 82 -0.87 -12.63 -4.85
CA LYS A 82 -0.97 -12.71 -3.39
C LYS A 82 0.38 -13.13 -2.79
N PRO A 83 0.89 -12.43 -1.76
CA PRO A 83 2.09 -12.89 -1.06
C PRO A 83 1.82 -14.27 -0.43
N LYS A 84 2.78 -15.20 -0.58
CA LYS A 84 2.69 -16.50 0.09
C LYS A 84 2.61 -16.30 1.60
N HIS A 85 1.79 -17.08 2.29
CA HIS A 85 1.61 -17.01 3.76
C HIS A 85 2.94 -17.16 4.54
N SER A 86 3.96 -17.78 3.95
CA SER A 86 5.30 -17.96 4.53
C SER A 86 6.40 -17.61 3.50
N PRO A 87 6.75 -16.32 3.32
CA PRO A 87 7.83 -15.94 2.40
C PRO A 87 9.19 -16.36 2.95
N LYS A 88 10.10 -16.76 2.05
CA LYS A 88 11.51 -17.07 2.40
C LYS A 88 12.30 -15.80 2.71
N PHE A 89 11.96 -14.69 2.05
CA PHE A 89 12.56 -13.38 2.25
C PHE A 89 11.62 -12.27 1.78
N THR A 90 11.87 -11.04 2.19
CA THR A 90 11.17 -9.83 1.72
C THR A 90 12.09 -8.97 0.88
N PHE A 91 11.53 -8.19 -0.04
CA PHE A 91 12.31 -7.27 -0.87
C PHE A 91 11.54 -5.97 -1.18
N ILE A 92 12.31 -4.97 -1.62
CA ILE A 92 11.81 -3.67 -2.06
C ILE A 92 12.25 -3.46 -3.51
N ASP A 93 11.36 -2.92 -4.34
CA ASP A 93 11.57 -2.76 -5.78
C ASP A 93 11.51 -1.28 -6.20
N LEU A 94 12.63 -0.56 -6.12
CA LEU A 94 12.67 0.92 -6.25
C LEU A 94 12.65 1.44 -7.69
N PHE A 95 12.83 0.56 -8.68
CA PHE A 95 12.79 0.88 -10.12
C PHE A 95 12.01 -0.23 -10.81
N ALA A 96 10.78 -0.43 -10.35
CA ALA A 96 10.04 -1.66 -10.60
C ALA A 96 9.81 -1.95 -12.08
N GLY A 97 9.82 -0.91 -12.92
CA GLY A 97 9.56 -0.97 -14.34
C GLY A 97 8.30 -1.78 -14.60
N ILE A 98 8.37 -2.72 -15.54
CA ILE A 98 7.27 -3.63 -15.87
C ILE A 98 7.13 -4.82 -14.88
N GLY A 99 7.96 -4.91 -13.84
CA GLY A 99 7.85 -5.93 -12.79
C GLY A 99 8.68 -7.21 -12.98
N GLY A 100 9.69 -7.21 -13.85
CA GLY A 100 10.53 -8.40 -14.09
C GLY A 100 11.35 -8.85 -12.86
N PHE A 101 11.91 -7.90 -12.10
CA PHE A 101 12.66 -8.18 -10.87
C PHE A 101 11.76 -8.81 -9.80
N ARG A 102 10.55 -8.30 -9.66
CA ARG A 102 9.54 -8.82 -8.73
C ARG A 102 9.13 -10.26 -9.06
N LEU A 103 8.87 -10.57 -10.34
CA LEU A 103 8.51 -11.93 -10.77
C LEU A 103 9.60 -12.94 -10.40
N ALA A 104 10.87 -12.63 -10.74
CA ALA A 104 11.99 -13.50 -10.44
C ALA A 104 12.14 -13.79 -8.94
N LEU A 105 11.98 -12.77 -8.09
CA LEU A 105 12.08 -12.94 -6.64
C LEU A 105 10.88 -13.70 -6.06
N GLN A 106 9.67 -13.49 -6.58
CA GLN A 106 8.47 -14.22 -6.15
C GLN A 106 8.56 -15.71 -6.49
N GLU A 107 9.10 -16.08 -7.65
CA GLU A 107 9.39 -17.48 -8.01
C GLU A 107 10.32 -18.15 -7.00
N HIS A 108 11.28 -17.40 -6.46
CA HIS A 108 12.23 -17.87 -5.43
C HIS A 108 11.68 -17.78 -4.00
N GLY A 109 10.39 -17.43 -3.82
CA GLY A 109 9.74 -17.35 -2.51
C GLY A 109 9.89 -16.01 -1.81
N GLY A 110 10.27 -14.96 -2.53
CA GLY A 110 10.31 -13.59 -2.05
C GLY A 110 8.93 -12.94 -2.02
N VAL A 111 8.73 -11.98 -1.11
CA VAL A 111 7.56 -11.10 -1.10
C VAL A 111 7.98 -9.64 -1.19
N GLY A 112 7.48 -8.97 -2.23
CA GLY A 112 7.69 -7.54 -2.43
C GLY A 112 6.83 -6.74 -1.46
N VAL A 113 7.45 -6.00 -0.56
CA VAL A 113 6.76 -5.20 0.48
C VAL A 113 6.63 -3.73 0.11
N PHE A 114 7.36 -3.27 -0.90
CA PHE A 114 7.29 -1.92 -1.43
C PHE A 114 7.78 -1.89 -2.89
N SER A 115 7.26 -0.96 -3.67
CA SER A 115 7.75 -0.69 -5.02
C SER A 115 7.63 0.80 -5.37
N SER A 116 8.58 1.31 -6.13
CA SER A 116 8.58 2.66 -6.67
C SER A 116 8.85 2.60 -8.16
N GLU A 117 8.12 3.42 -8.92
CA GLU A 117 8.34 3.60 -10.35
C GLU A 117 8.09 5.07 -10.69
N TRP A 118 9.02 5.65 -11.45
CA TRP A 118 8.99 7.07 -11.82
C TRP A 118 8.31 7.28 -13.18
N ASP A 119 8.34 6.28 -14.07
CA ASP A 119 7.69 6.35 -15.38
C ASP A 119 6.17 6.18 -15.27
N LYS A 120 5.44 7.24 -15.60
CA LYS A 120 3.96 7.28 -15.55
C LYS A 120 3.30 6.32 -16.53
N SER A 121 3.96 5.96 -17.63
CA SER A 121 3.40 5.06 -18.65
C SER A 121 3.36 3.60 -18.18
N VAL A 122 4.35 3.21 -17.37
CA VAL A 122 4.52 1.85 -16.85
C VAL A 122 3.64 1.58 -15.60
N HIS A 123 3.20 2.67 -14.96
CA HIS A 123 2.42 2.64 -13.74
C HIS A 123 1.09 1.88 -13.87
N ASN A 124 0.39 1.97 -15.00
CA ASN A 124 -0.93 1.34 -15.17
C ASN A 124 -0.87 -0.20 -15.20
N THR A 125 0.17 -0.77 -15.81
CA THR A 125 0.38 -2.23 -15.86
C THR A 125 0.82 -2.76 -14.50
N PHE A 126 1.69 -2.02 -13.81
CA PHE A 126 2.19 -2.41 -12.49
C PHE A 126 1.10 -2.36 -11.40
N LEU A 127 0.25 -1.32 -11.41
CA LEU A 127 -0.83 -1.11 -10.45
C LEU A 127 -1.92 -2.20 -10.50
N THR A 128 -2.06 -2.85 -11.64
CA THR A 128 -3.04 -3.93 -11.85
C THR A 128 -2.53 -5.25 -11.28
N LEU A 129 -1.22 -5.49 -11.39
CA LEU A 129 -0.58 -6.74 -11.00
C LEU A 129 -0.14 -6.75 -9.53
N TYR A 130 0.10 -5.56 -8.94
CA TYR A 130 0.82 -5.43 -7.69
C TYR A 130 0.28 -4.32 -6.77
N TRP A 131 0.41 -4.58 -5.46
CA TRP A 131 0.28 -3.56 -4.43
C TRP A 131 1.50 -2.64 -4.47
N CYS A 132 1.28 -1.38 -4.85
CA CYS A 132 2.20 -0.25 -4.66
C CYS A 132 1.78 0.52 -3.40
#